data_AF-A0A920SFY6-F1
#
_entry.id   AF-A0A920SFY6-F1
#
_cell.length_a   1.000
_cell.length_b   1.000
_cell.length_c   1.000
_cell.angle_alpha   90.00
_cell.angle_beta   90.00
_cell.angle_gamma   90.00
#
_symmetry.space_group_name_H-M   'P 1'
#
loop_
_entity.id
_entity.type
_entity.pdbx_description
1 polymer ?
#
loop_
_entity_poly.entity_id
_entity_poly.type
_entity_poly.pdbx_seq_one_letter_code
_entity_poly.pdbx_strand_id
1 'polypeptide(L)'
;MTQLEVVEAARRIDAAAGWCIMIGSGTVSGMTAFLCDEAVEEIFVDGMFPRAAGAAAPSGEAVIVEGGYRVTGRWALLVALGIRITWPWGRWQSETQPDLNR
;
A
#
# COMPACT_ATOMS: atom_id res chain seq x y z
N MET A 1 -16.49 6.38 17.62
CA MET A 1 -17.51 5.38 17.22
C MET A 1 -18.08 5.62 15.81
N THR A 2 -17.89 6.79 15.19
CA THR A 2 -18.44 7.17 13.87
C THR A 2 -18.07 6.23 12.70
N GLN A 3 -16.86 5.65 12.70
CA GLN A 3 -16.44 4.76 11.60
C GLN A 3 -17.35 3.53 11.46
N LEU A 4 -17.75 2.92 12.57
CA LEU A 4 -18.60 1.72 12.55
C LEU A 4 -20.01 2.04 12.05
N GLU A 5 -20.55 3.20 12.42
CA GLU A 5 -21.88 3.66 11.96
C GLU A 5 -21.90 3.87 10.44
N VAL A 6 -20.85 4.49 9.88
CA VAL A 6 -20.70 4.69 8.43
C VAL A 6 -20.57 3.36 7.70
N VAL A 7 -19.75 2.44 8.22
CA VAL A 7 -19.61 1.10 7.65
C VAL A 7 -20.94 0.36 7.70
N GLU A 8 -21.66 0.39 8.81
CA GLU A 8 -22.97 -0.27 8.95
C GLU A 8 -23.99 0.30 7.96
N ALA A 9 -24.07 1.62 7.82
CA ALA A 9 -24.95 2.27 6.86
C ALA A 9 -24.62 1.85 5.42
N ALA A 10 -23.34 1.80 5.05
CA ALA A 10 -22.91 1.35 3.73
C ALA A 10 -23.25 -0.13 3.47
N ARG A 11 -23.05 -1.00 4.48
CA ARG A 11 -23.37 -2.44 4.38
C ARG A 11 -24.85 -2.71 4.15
N ARG A 12 -25.75 -1.87 4.67
CA ARG A 12 -27.21 -1.97 4.44
C ARG A 12 -27.58 -1.73 2.98
N ILE A 13 -26.74 -1.03 2.22
CA ILE A 13 -26.92 -0.76 0.79
C ILE A 13 -26.18 -1.82 -0.04
N ASP A 14 -24.87 -1.98 0.21
CA ASP A 14 -24.01 -2.93 -0.49
C ASP A 14 -22.93 -3.47 0.46
N ALA A 15 -22.92 -4.79 0.62
CA ALA A 15 -22.01 -5.47 1.52
C ALA A 15 -20.54 -5.32 1.08
N ALA A 16 -20.25 -5.30 -0.22
CA ALA A 16 -18.90 -5.16 -0.75
C ALA A 16 -18.37 -3.73 -0.56
N ALA A 17 -19.19 -2.70 -0.79
CA ALA A 17 -18.85 -1.30 -0.56
C ALA A 17 -18.50 -1.05 0.91
N GLY A 18 -19.30 -1.55 1.84
CA GLY A 18 -18.99 -1.46 3.26
C GLY A 18 -17.71 -2.22 3.65
N TRP A 19 -17.35 -3.29 2.94
CA TRP A 19 -16.05 -3.98 3.13
C TRP A 19 -14.89 -3.13 2.64
N CYS A 20 -15.01 -2.54 1.45
CA CYS A 20 -14.00 -1.64 0.88
C CYS A 20 -13.74 -0.42 1.77
N ILE A 21 -14.80 0.20 2.31
CA ILE A 21 -14.66 1.34 3.25
C ILE A 21 -13.92 0.93 4.51
N MET A 22 -14.31 -0.21 5.11
CA MET A 22 -13.69 -0.71 6.33
C MET A 22 -12.20 -1.01 6.14
N ILE A 23 -11.83 -1.71 5.07
CA ILE A 23 -10.43 -2.04 4.78
C ILE A 23 -9.63 -0.81 4.37
N GLY A 24 -10.17 0.05 3.50
CA GLY A 24 -9.47 1.26 3.04
C GLY A 24 -9.15 2.20 4.20
N SER A 25 -10.14 2.51 5.04
CA SER A 25 -9.94 3.35 6.22
C SER A 25 -8.98 2.73 7.24
N GLY A 26 -9.13 1.43 7.53
CA GLY A 26 -8.23 0.72 8.43
C GLY A 26 -6.79 0.64 7.92
N THR A 27 -6.60 0.46 6.61
CA THR A 27 -5.27 0.42 5.99
C THR A 27 -4.58 1.76 6.08
N VAL A 28 -5.25 2.86 5.69
CA VAL A 28 -4.67 4.21 5.80
C VAL A 28 -4.33 4.51 7.25
N SER A 29 -5.27 4.33 8.18
CA SER A 29 -5.02 4.58 9.61
C SER A 29 -3.87 3.74 10.16
N GLY A 30 -3.78 2.46 9.76
CA GLY A 30 -2.72 1.56 10.20
C GLY A 30 -1.36 1.97 9.64
N MET A 31 -1.27 2.37 8.38
CA MET A 31 -0.03 2.87 7.79
C MET A 31 0.41 4.17 8.46
N THR A 32 -0.48 5.17 8.52
CA THR A 32 -0.14 6.53 8.94
C THR A 32 0.18 6.63 10.42
N ALA A 33 -0.30 5.68 11.24
CA ALA A 33 0.05 5.62 12.66
C ALA A 33 1.54 5.35 12.92
N PHE A 34 2.28 4.83 11.94
CA PHE A 34 3.69 4.45 12.10
C PHE A 34 4.64 5.13 11.10
N LEU A 35 4.14 6.05 10.28
CA LEU A 35 4.95 6.83 9.36
C LEU A 35 5.51 8.09 10.04
N CYS A 36 6.66 8.57 9.57
CA CYS A 36 7.17 9.88 9.94
C CYS A 36 6.38 11.00 9.26
N ASP A 37 6.47 12.22 9.77
CA ASP A 37 5.70 13.36 9.27
C ASP A 37 5.98 13.62 7.78
N GLU A 38 7.23 13.46 7.34
CA GLU A 38 7.62 13.63 5.92
C GLU A 38 6.88 12.63 5.01
N ALA A 39 6.76 11.37 5.46
CA ALA A 39 6.05 10.35 4.71
C ALA A 39 4.52 10.55 4.74
N VAL A 40 3.99 11.14 5.80
CA VAL A 40 2.57 11.54 5.86
C VAL A 40 2.31 12.67 4.87
N GLU A 41 3.16 13.69 4.81
CA GLU A 41 3.04 14.80 3.84
C GLU A 41 3.09 14.30 2.38
N GLU A 42 3.94 13.32 2.08
CA GLU A 42 4.02 12.74 0.73
C GLU A 42 2.74 11.98 0.34
N ILE A 43 2.08 11.35 1.30
CA ILE A 43 0.88 10.53 1.05
C ILE A 43 -0.40 11.37 1.01
N PHE A 44 -0.52 12.39 1.86
CA PHE A 44 -1.69 13.28 1.93
C PHE A 44 -1.51 14.53 1.07
N VAL A 45 -1.38 14.31 -0.24
CA VAL A 45 -1.26 15.39 -1.23
C VAL A 45 -2.50 16.29 -1.18
N ASP A 46 -2.29 17.60 -1.05
CA ASP A 46 -3.33 18.63 -1.00
C ASP A 46 -4.41 18.41 0.08
N GLY A 47 -4.05 17.70 1.17
CA GLY A 47 -5.00 17.35 2.24
C GLY A 47 -6.05 16.32 1.82
N MET A 48 -5.89 15.68 0.65
CA MET A 48 -6.79 14.62 0.19
C MET A 48 -6.50 13.31 0.92
N PHE A 49 -7.58 12.57 1.22
CA PHE A 49 -7.44 11.25 1.82
C PHE A 49 -6.87 10.25 0.79
N PRO A 50 -5.77 9.56 1.12
CA PRO A 50 -5.14 8.65 0.20
C PRO A 50 -5.99 7.40 -0.02
N ARG A 51 -5.84 6.83 -1.20
CA ARG A 51 -6.40 5.54 -1.55
C ARG A 51 -5.36 4.46 -1.27
N ALA A 52 -5.54 3.71 -0.19
CA ALA A 52 -4.64 2.62 0.18
C ALA A 52 -5.30 1.25 0.06
N ALA A 53 -4.48 0.25 -0.27
CA ALA A 53 -4.82 -1.15 -0.22
C ALA A 53 -3.80 -1.86 0.68
N GLY A 54 -4.29 -2.76 1.54
CA GLY A 54 -3.46 -3.48 2.50
C GLY A 54 -3.76 -4.97 2.43
N ALA A 55 -2.73 -5.79 2.66
CA ALA A 55 -2.86 -7.22 2.83
C ALA A 55 -2.27 -7.62 4.18
N ALA A 56 -3.07 -8.28 5.03
CA ALA A 56 -2.60 -8.71 6.34
C ALA A 56 -1.65 -9.92 6.28
N ALA A 57 -1.72 -10.70 5.20
CA ALA A 57 -0.89 -11.89 5.02
C ALA A 57 0.53 -11.50 4.55
N PRO A 58 1.59 -11.82 5.31
CA PRO A 58 2.97 -11.57 4.89
C PRO A 58 3.31 -12.53 3.73
N SER A 59 3.29 -11.99 2.52
CA SER A 59 3.51 -12.74 1.27
C SER A 59 4.54 -12.05 0.35
N GLY A 60 5.36 -11.19 0.95
CA GLY A 60 6.50 -10.56 0.30
C GLY A 60 7.74 -10.62 1.19
N GLU A 61 8.89 -10.53 0.56
CA GLU A 61 10.21 -10.48 1.17
C GLU A 61 10.76 -9.06 1.05
N ALA A 62 11.37 -8.55 2.12
CA ALA A 62 12.02 -7.25 2.17
C ALA A 62 13.51 -7.44 2.43
N VAL A 63 14.34 -6.92 1.53
CA VAL A 63 15.80 -6.95 1.64
C VAL A 63 16.33 -5.54 1.85
N ILE A 64 17.25 -5.35 2.80
CA ILE A 64 17.91 -4.07 3.04
C ILE A 64 18.81 -3.73 1.85
N VAL A 65 18.69 -2.50 1.34
CA VAL A 65 19.54 -1.93 0.29
C VAL A 65 20.03 -0.54 0.73
N GLU A 66 21.00 0.02 0.03
CA GLU A 66 21.43 1.40 0.28
C GLU A 66 20.23 2.35 0.16
N GLY A 67 19.94 3.10 1.23
CA GLY A 67 18.82 4.05 1.28
C GLY A 67 17.44 3.43 1.56
N GLY A 68 17.31 2.13 1.88
CA GLY A 68 16.02 1.58 2.33
C GLY A 68 15.85 0.07 2.16
N TYR A 69 14.66 -0.33 1.69
CA TYR A 69 14.29 -1.74 1.51
C TYR A 69 13.80 -1.98 0.08
N ARG A 70 14.21 -3.11 -0.50
CA ARG A 70 13.62 -3.66 -1.71
C ARG A 70 12.60 -4.72 -1.33
N VAL A 71 11.34 -4.49 -1.67
CA VAL A 71 10.23 -5.40 -1.35
C VAL A 71 9.76 -6.12 -2.61
N THR A 72 9.74 -7.45 -2.58
CA THR A 72 9.22 -8.29 -3.68
C THR A 72 8.19 -9.25 -3.12
N GLY A 73 7.02 -9.35 -3.73
CA GLY A 73 5.98 -10.24 -3.24
C GLY A 73 4.77 -10.31 -4.14
N ARG A 74 3.89 -11.26 -3.83
CA ARG A 74 2.57 -11.36 -4.45
C ARG A 74 1.53 -11.47 -3.34
N TRP A 75 0.84 -10.37 -3.10
CA TRP A 75 -0.21 -10.31 -2.08
C TRP A 75 -1.55 -10.76 -2.68
N ALA A 76 -2.07 -11.89 -2.19
CA ALA A 76 -3.44 -12.29 -2.47
C ALA A 76 -4.40 -11.42 -1.64
N LEU A 77 -5.58 -11.11 -2.22
CA LEU A 77 -6.65 -10.28 -1.62
C LEU A 77 -6.45 -8.75 -1.65
N LEU A 78 -5.83 -8.20 -2.70
CA LEU A 78 -5.94 -6.77 -2.99
C LEU A 78 -7.36 -6.46 -3.53
N VAL A 79 -8.29 -6.08 -2.64
CA VAL A 79 -9.66 -5.74 -3.04
C VAL A 79 -9.73 -4.30 -3.53
N ALA A 80 -9.94 -4.17 -4.85
CA ALA A 80 -10.60 -3.08 -5.57
C ALA A 80 -10.29 -1.64 -5.16
N LEU A 81 -9.05 -1.20 -5.41
CA LEU A 81 -8.85 0.03 -6.16
C LEU A 81 -7.88 -0.30 -7.28
N GLY A 82 -8.18 0.11 -8.51
CA GLY A 82 -7.31 -0.07 -9.67
C GLY A 82 -6.01 0.73 -9.53
N ILE A 83 -5.15 0.31 -8.62
CA ILE A 83 -3.80 0.84 -8.45
C ILE A 83 -2.90 -0.15 -9.15
N ARG A 84 -2.63 0.15 -10.42
CA ARG A 84 -1.47 -0.36 -11.11
C ARG A 84 -0.26 0.32 -10.46
N ILE A 85 0.42 -0.34 -9.53
CA ILE A 85 1.73 0.10 -9.06
C ILE A 85 2.72 -0.15 -10.20
N THR A 86 2.83 0.82 -11.12
CA THR A 86 4.00 0.93 -11.97
C THR A 86 4.80 2.07 -11.37
N TRP A 87 5.91 1.76 -10.71
CA TRP A 87 6.93 2.77 -10.43
C TRP A 87 7.56 3.14 -11.77
N PRO A 88 7.31 4.33 -12.34
CA PRO A 88 7.93 4.74 -13.58
C PRO A 88 9.09 5.66 -13.18
N TRP A 89 10.20 5.09 -12.72
CA TRP A 89 11.42 5.86 -12.58
C TRP A 89 12.55 5.15 -13.30
N GLY A 90 12.77 5.65 -14.51
CA GLY A 90 13.95 5.35 -15.29
C GLY A 90 15.21 5.83 -14.59
N ARG A 91 16.31 5.21 -15.04
CA ARG A 91 17.70 5.48 -14.70
C ARG A 91 18.13 4.91 -13.33
N TRP A 92 18.36 3.61 -13.30
CA TRP A 92 19.59 3.08 -12.71
C TRP A 92 20.25 2.13 -13.70
N GLN A 93 21.53 2.41 -13.94
CA GLN A 93 22.36 1.82 -14.98
C GLN A 93 22.47 0.31 -14.78
N SER A 94 22.37 -0.44 -15.88
CA SER A 94 22.79 -1.83 -15.91
C SER A 94 24.32 -1.86 -15.76
N GLU A 95 24.81 -2.08 -14.54
CA GLU A 95 26.15 -2.62 -14.40
C GLU A 95 26.05 -4.12 -14.64
N THR A 96 26.50 -4.54 -15.82
CA THR A 96 26.61 -5.93 -16.24
C THR A 96 27.52 -6.64 -15.24
N GLN A 97 26.93 -7.48 -14.38
CA GLN A 97 27.68 -8.33 -13.47
C GLN A 97 28.52 -9.31 -14.30
N PRO A 98 29.85 -9.39 -14.12
CA PRO A 98 30.69 -10.29 -14.88
C PRO A 98 30.42 -11.74 -14.44
N ASP A 99 30.09 -12.52 -15.45
CA ASP A 99 30.12 -13.97 -15.60
C ASP A 99 31.15 -14.67 -14.71
N LEU A 100 30.69 -15.13 -13.54
CA LEU A 100 31.34 -16.17 -12.74
C LEU A 100 30.66 -17.51 -13.02
N ASN A 101 31.11 -18.19 -14.06
CA ASN A 101 31.04 -19.64 -14.17
C ASN A 101 32.31 -20.15 -14.87
N ARG A 102 33.25 -20.61 -14.04
CA ARG A 102 34.35 -21.51 -14.40
C ARG A 102 34.11 -22.84 -13.71
#